data_AF-A0A848LRW6-F1
#
_entry.id   AF-A0A848LRW6-F1
#
_cell.length_a   1.000
_cell.length_b   1.000
_cell.length_c   1.000
_cell.angle_alpha   90.00
_cell.angle_beta   90.00
_cell.angle_gamma   90.00
#
_symmetry.space_group_name_H-M   'P 1'
#
loop_
_entity.id
_entity.type
_entity.pdbx_description
1 polymer ?
#
loop_
_entity_poly.entity_id
_entity_poly.type
_entity_poly.pdbx_seq_one_letter_code
_entity_poly.pdbx_strand_id
1 'polypeptide(L)'
;MSVSTLSGPSTLTLRQLASGEATLEEAGHLSVSVAPGQWEELVGALESHGLGQAVSVEVHGEAPGDWPTDAQLARLVALGCVELRVPWVMELGEQRAEQSAHFVRLLRDCTSHRLRVRWRGAARPPIASWTLYHLEPPESGGTPELDEAARRWRQAHAYGRCYWRAGPGFMLVKDRREGRSATQFLLDDAATRSVFEALSVPKRVESLDTEPEARKALADLQEEALVLELGPWRVALPFRMRCWPVPFIAV
;
A
#
# COMPACT_ATOMS: atom_id res chain seq x y z
N MET A 1 11.82 12.19 27.15
CA MET A 1 13.25 11.82 27.10
C MET A 1 13.58 11.47 25.65
N SER A 2 14.59 12.08 25.06
CA SER A 2 15.10 11.71 23.73
C SER A 2 16.13 10.59 23.89
N VAL A 3 15.85 9.40 23.38
CA VAL A 3 16.86 8.36 23.26
C VAL A 3 17.40 8.42 21.84
N SER A 4 18.55 9.07 21.68
CA SER A 4 19.36 9.02 20.48
C SER A 4 20.40 7.93 20.69
N THR A 5 20.29 6.79 20.03
CA THR A 5 21.41 5.86 19.93
C THR A 5 22.33 6.34 18.82
N LEU A 6 23.30 7.18 19.17
CA LEU A 6 24.40 7.56 18.28
C LEU A 6 25.45 6.45 18.29
N SER A 7 25.64 5.79 17.14
CA SER A 7 26.95 5.40 16.60
C SER A 7 26.78 4.76 15.22
N GLY A 8 27.06 5.53 14.15
CA GLY A 8 26.96 5.12 12.74
C GLY A 8 25.88 5.89 11.97
N PRO A 9 25.88 5.91 10.61
CA PRO A 9 25.07 6.85 9.80
C PRO A 9 23.55 6.65 9.85
N SER A 10 23.04 5.81 10.74
CA SER A 10 21.62 5.54 10.96
C SER A 10 21.10 6.37 12.14
N THR A 11 20.29 7.40 11.87
CA THR A 11 19.62 8.16 12.94
C THR A 11 18.14 7.79 13.00
N LEU A 12 17.83 6.74 13.77
CA LEU A 12 16.46 6.44 14.19
C LEU A 12 16.08 7.42 15.30
N THR A 13 15.16 8.36 15.02
CA THR A 13 14.73 9.35 16.01
C THR A 13 13.40 8.93 16.61
N LEU A 14 13.43 8.42 17.85
CA LEU A 14 12.23 8.20 18.67
C LEU A 14 11.93 9.49 19.42
N ARG A 15 10.93 10.27 18.97
CA ARG A 15 10.47 11.46 19.70
C ARG A 15 9.18 11.14 20.45
N GLN A 16 9.28 11.04 21.77
CA GLN A 16 8.12 11.17 22.65
C GLN A 16 7.80 12.68 22.79
N LEU A 17 6.71 13.14 22.19
CA LEU A 17 6.27 14.54 22.32
C LEU A 17 5.86 14.82 23.77
N ALA A 18 6.52 15.78 24.41
CA ALA A 18 6.12 16.28 25.72
C ALA A 18 4.93 17.24 25.57
N SER A 19 3.93 17.02 26.41
CA SER A 19 2.68 17.76 26.52
C SER A 19 2.85 19.28 26.56
N GLY A 20 2.50 19.96 25.48
CA GLY A 20 2.27 21.41 25.44
C GLY A 20 0.91 21.67 24.79
N GLU A 21 0.01 22.28 25.57
CA GLU A 21 -1.40 22.62 25.27
C GLU A 21 -2.23 21.57 24.53
N ALA A 22 -2.98 20.80 25.32
CA ALA A 22 -3.90 19.78 24.89
C ALA A 22 -5.00 20.33 23.96
N THR A 23 -4.86 20.11 22.65
CA THR A 23 -5.94 19.48 21.91
C THR A 23 -5.95 18.01 22.31
N LEU A 24 -7.09 17.49 22.76
CA LEU A 24 -7.30 16.11 23.24
C LEU A 24 -6.85 15.04 22.21
N GLU A 25 -5.55 14.74 22.14
CA GLU A 25 -5.00 13.55 21.50
C GLU A 25 -4.20 12.75 22.54
N GLU A 26 -4.94 11.85 23.18
CA GLU A 26 -4.58 10.56 23.76
C GLU A 26 -3.12 10.35 24.22
N ALA A 27 -2.93 10.36 25.54
CA ALA A 27 -1.76 9.80 26.20
C ALA A 27 -1.62 8.29 25.87
N GLY A 28 -0.89 7.94 24.80
CA GLY A 28 -0.67 6.55 24.38
C GLY A 28 -0.28 6.36 22.91
N HIS A 29 0.35 7.34 22.28
CA HIS A 29 0.69 7.31 20.85
C HIS A 29 2.18 7.61 20.64
N LEU A 30 2.91 6.67 20.05
CA LEU A 30 4.34 6.80 19.72
C LEU A 30 4.48 7.20 18.24
N SER A 31 5.22 8.27 17.97
CA SER A 31 5.63 8.63 16.61
C SER A 31 7.10 8.27 16.37
N VAL A 32 7.36 7.58 15.27
CA VAL A 32 8.70 7.10 14.89
C VAL A 32 9.03 7.53 13.48
N SER A 33 10.26 7.97 13.23
CA SER A 33 10.72 8.30 11.89
C SER A 33 11.65 7.21 11.34
N VAL A 34 11.50 6.86 10.06
CA VAL A 34 12.31 5.83 9.39
C VAL A 34 12.73 6.27 7.99
N ALA A 35 13.97 5.96 7.60
CA ALA A 35 14.43 6.23 6.25
C ALA A 35 13.95 5.11 5.32
N PRO A 36 13.76 5.38 4.02
CA PRO A 36 13.57 4.33 3.03
C PRO A 36 14.63 3.22 3.18
N GLY A 37 14.20 1.96 3.11
CA GLY A 37 15.08 0.79 3.24
C GLY A 37 15.43 0.36 4.68
N GLN A 38 15.21 1.20 5.70
CA GLN A 38 15.55 0.88 7.11
C GLN A 38 14.42 0.16 7.87
N TRP A 39 13.54 -0.53 7.14
CA TRP A 39 12.35 -1.16 7.72
C TRP A 39 12.67 -2.31 8.67
N GLU A 40 13.71 -3.10 8.38
CA GLU A 40 14.11 -4.21 9.24
C GLU A 40 14.69 -3.71 10.58
N GLU A 41 15.50 -2.66 10.52
CA GLU A 41 16.08 -2.00 11.69
C GLU A 41 14.97 -1.40 12.58
N LEU A 42 13.99 -0.74 11.96
CA LEU A 42 12.82 -0.22 12.65
C LEU A 42 12.06 -1.35 13.37
N VAL A 43 11.75 -2.44 12.68
CA VAL A 43 10.98 -3.54 13.27
C VAL A 43 11.73 -4.15 14.45
N GLY A 44 13.03 -4.42 14.32
CA GLY A 44 13.84 -4.93 15.44
C GLY A 44 13.92 -3.96 16.63
N ALA A 45 13.96 -2.66 16.36
CA ALA A 45 13.89 -1.65 17.41
C ALA A 45 12.55 -1.68 18.15
N LEU A 46 11.42 -1.71 17.43
CA LEU A 46 10.07 -1.74 18.04
C LEU A 46 9.83 -3.03 18.84
N GLU A 47 10.26 -4.18 18.33
CA GLU A 47 10.19 -5.49 19.02
C GLU A 47 10.91 -5.43 20.38
N SER A 48 12.08 -4.80 20.42
CA SER A 48 12.90 -4.70 21.64
C SER A 48 12.30 -3.80 22.73
N HIS A 49 11.38 -2.89 22.37
CA HIS A 49 10.83 -1.90 23.29
C HIS A 49 9.48 -2.32 23.91
N GLY A 50 8.86 -3.42 23.46
CA GLY A 50 7.63 -3.96 24.06
C GLY A 50 6.50 -2.93 24.13
N LEU A 51 6.10 -2.39 22.98
CA LEU A 51 5.18 -1.26 22.91
C LEU A 51 3.75 -1.67 23.25
N GLY A 52 3.20 -1.14 24.34
CA GLY A 52 1.78 -1.26 24.71
C GLY A 52 0.90 -0.12 24.19
N GLN A 53 1.36 0.61 23.17
CA GLN A 53 0.77 1.87 22.71
C GLN A 53 0.73 1.90 21.17
N ALA A 54 -0.19 2.68 20.60
CA ALA A 54 -0.31 2.78 19.15
C ALA A 54 0.91 3.49 18.54
N VAL A 55 1.39 3.01 17.39
CA VAL A 55 2.57 3.56 16.71
C VAL A 55 2.19 4.19 15.38
N SER A 56 2.62 5.42 15.14
CA SER A 56 2.67 6.04 13.82
C SER A 56 4.09 6.07 13.31
N VAL A 57 4.29 5.69 12.05
CA VAL A 57 5.60 5.72 11.41
C VAL A 57 5.62 6.76 10.30
N GLU A 58 6.49 7.75 10.42
CA GLU A 58 6.75 8.74 9.39
C GLU A 58 7.97 8.34 8.55
N VAL A 59 7.81 8.32 7.24
CA VAL A 59 8.93 8.08 6.33
C VAL A 59 9.64 9.41 6.07
N HIS A 60 10.96 9.44 6.20
CA HIS A 60 11.76 10.63 5.91
C HIS A 60 12.66 10.41 4.69
N GLY A 61 12.46 11.22 3.65
CA GLY A 61 13.17 11.09 2.37
C GLY A 61 12.41 10.26 1.33
N GLU A 62 12.60 10.57 0.06
CA GLU A 62 11.87 9.89 -1.02
C GLU A 62 12.28 8.41 -1.16
N ALA A 63 11.30 7.51 -1.30
CA ALA A 63 11.50 6.08 -1.53
C ALA A 63 11.11 5.71 -2.97
N PRO A 64 12.03 5.63 -3.93
CA PRO A 64 11.71 5.21 -5.30
C PRO A 64 11.29 3.73 -5.40
N GLY A 65 11.63 2.91 -4.40
CA GLY A 65 11.23 1.49 -4.35
C GLY A 65 11.35 0.85 -2.96
N ASP A 66 12.11 1.46 -2.05
CA ASP A 66 12.46 0.93 -0.73
C ASP A 66 11.37 1.09 0.34
N TRP A 67 10.14 0.71 -0.02
CA TRP A 67 8.98 0.63 0.87
C TRP A 67 8.96 -0.70 1.62
N PRO A 68 8.26 -0.81 2.77
CA PRO A 68 8.26 -2.04 3.56
C PRO A 68 7.60 -3.17 2.79
N THR A 69 8.18 -4.37 2.84
CA THR A 69 7.56 -5.57 2.28
C THR A 69 6.25 -5.91 3.01
N ASP A 70 5.40 -6.74 2.40
CA ASP A 70 4.17 -7.23 3.05
C ASP A 70 4.45 -7.93 4.40
N ALA A 71 5.57 -8.65 4.50
CA ALA A 71 6.00 -9.31 5.74
C ALA A 71 6.42 -8.29 6.82
N GLN A 72 7.13 -7.23 6.44
CA GLN A 72 7.49 -6.14 7.35
C GLN A 72 6.25 -5.37 7.81
N LEU A 73 5.29 -5.09 6.91
CA LEU A 73 4.00 -4.49 7.26
C LEU A 73 3.23 -5.35 8.27
N ALA A 74 3.19 -6.67 8.07
CA ALA A 74 2.55 -7.58 9.01
C ALA A 74 3.18 -7.51 10.41
N ARG A 75 4.51 -7.44 10.50
CA ARG A 75 5.24 -7.27 11.77
C ARG A 75 4.96 -5.91 12.41
N LEU A 76 5.02 -4.81 11.64
CA LEU A 76 4.70 -3.47 12.13
C LEU A 76 3.28 -3.41 12.72
N VAL A 77 2.30 -3.99 12.02
CA VAL A 77 0.90 -4.04 12.50
C VAL A 77 0.78 -4.88 13.76
N ALA A 78 1.46 -6.03 13.84
CA ALA A 78 1.50 -6.86 15.06
C ALA A 78 2.12 -6.12 16.26
N LEU A 79 3.01 -5.15 16.00
CA LEU A 79 3.64 -4.29 17.01
C LEU A 79 2.82 -3.02 17.33
N GLY A 80 1.58 -2.93 16.84
CA GLY A 80 0.69 -1.81 17.13
C GLY A 80 0.86 -0.60 16.21
N CYS A 81 1.53 -0.76 15.06
CA CYS A 81 1.54 0.28 14.02
C CYS A 81 0.14 0.45 13.44
N VAL A 82 -0.41 1.66 13.56
CA VAL A 82 -1.76 2.01 13.10
C VAL A 82 -1.75 2.93 11.88
N GLU A 83 -0.62 3.59 11.61
CA GLU A 83 -0.51 4.58 10.56
C GLU A 83 0.91 4.67 9.98
N LEU A 84 1.00 4.77 8.65
CA LEU A 84 2.19 5.24 7.94
C LEU A 84 1.95 6.65 7.39
N ARG A 85 2.93 7.54 7.56
CA ARG A 85 2.89 8.92 7.07
C ARG A 85 3.95 9.15 6.01
N VAL A 86 3.51 9.65 4.86
CA VAL A 86 4.36 10.06 3.74
C VAL A 86 4.24 11.57 3.60
N PRO A 87 5.20 12.34 4.14
CA PRO A 87 5.04 13.79 4.31
C PRO A 87 5.18 14.59 3.02
N TRP A 88 5.70 14.03 1.93
CA TRP A 88 5.81 14.70 0.63
C TRP A 88 4.62 14.38 -0.29
N VAL A 89 4.52 15.09 -1.42
CA VAL A 89 3.46 14.90 -2.42
C VAL A 89 3.85 13.75 -3.36
N MET A 90 2.93 12.79 -3.53
CA MET A 90 3.07 11.64 -4.42
C MET A 90 2.19 11.81 -5.66
N GLU A 91 2.80 12.20 -6.77
CA GLU A 91 2.14 12.23 -8.07
C GLU A 91 2.29 10.87 -8.76
N LEU A 92 1.20 10.11 -8.87
CA LEU A 92 1.22 8.79 -9.50
C LEU A 92 1.04 8.93 -11.01
N GLY A 93 2.01 8.45 -11.77
CA GLY A 93 1.99 8.56 -13.22
C GLY A 93 3.27 8.03 -13.88
N GLU A 94 3.32 8.10 -15.20
CA GLU A 94 4.42 7.51 -15.98
C GLU A 94 5.74 8.26 -15.84
N GLN A 95 5.71 9.56 -15.55
CA GLN A 95 6.92 10.38 -15.34
C GLN A 95 7.81 9.82 -14.21
N ARG A 96 7.18 9.16 -13.22
CA ARG A 96 7.85 8.46 -12.12
C ARG A 96 7.30 7.04 -12.00
N ALA A 97 7.30 6.30 -13.11
CA ALA A 97 6.64 5.00 -13.22
C ALA A 97 7.07 3.99 -12.14
N GLU A 98 8.37 3.85 -11.87
CA GLU A 98 8.91 2.96 -10.84
C GLU A 98 8.36 3.31 -9.46
N GLN A 99 8.58 4.55 -9.03
CA GLN A 99 8.11 5.02 -7.73
C GLN A 99 6.58 4.90 -7.61
N SER A 100 5.85 5.24 -8.66
CA SER A 100 4.39 5.14 -8.70
C SER A 100 3.91 3.70 -8.53
N ALA A 101 4.51 2.75 -9.24
CA ALA A 101 4.17 1.32 -9.13
C ALA A 101 4.49 0.77 -7.73
N HIS A 102 5.65 1.12 -7.18
CA HIS A 102 6.05 0.73 -5.83
C HIS A 102 5.20 1.36 -4.73
N PHE A 103 4.74 2.60 -4.92
CA PHE A 103 3.82 3.25 -3.99
C PHE A 103 2.41 2.67 -4.09
N VAL A 104 1.91 2.36 -5.30
CA VAL A 104 0.62 1.66 -5.45
C VAL A 104 0.66 0.28 -4.78
N ARG A 105 1.78 -0.46 -4.90
CA ARG A 105 1.99 -1.70 -4.15
C ARG A 105 1.92 -1.46 -2.64
N LEU A 106 2.57 -0.41 -2.12
CA LEU A 106 2.49 -0.05 -0.71
C LEU A 106 1.05 0.21 -0.27
N LEU A 107 0.30 1.05 -1.00
CA LEU A 107 -1.10 1.34 -0.69
C LEU A 107 -1.93 0.06 -0.66
N ARG A 108 -1.76 -0.83 -1.64
CA ARG A 108 -2.41 -2.14 -1.70
C ARG A 108 -2.10 -3.02 -0.49
N ASP A 109 -0.84 -3.11 -0.11
CA ASP A 109 -0.42 -3.96 1.01
C ASP A 109 -0.89 -3.36 2.36
N CYS A 110 -0.82 -2.04 2.53
CA CYS A 110 -1.39 -1.34 3.69
C CYS A 110 -2.91 -1.53 3.79
N THR A 111 -3.64 -1.35 2.68
CA THR A 111 -5.09 -1.63 2.62
C THR A 111 -5.38 -3.07 3.04
N SER A 112 -4.59 -4.04 2.58
CA SER A 112 -4.74 -5.44 2.96
C SER A 112 -4.66 -5.67 4.49
N HIS A 113 -3.77 -4.96 5.15
CA HIS A 113 -3.57 -5.00 6.61
C HIS A 113 -4.46 -4.02 7.39
N ARG A 114 -5.30 -3.21 6.72
CA ARG A 114 -6.03 -2.07 7.30
C ARG A 114 -5.12 -1.06 8.00
N LEU A 115 -3.88 -0.93 7.51
CA LEU A 115 -2.94 0.07 7.97
C LEU A 115 -3.23 1.39 7.25
N ARG A 116 -3.54 2.45 8.01
CA ARG A 116 -3.83 3.76 7.42
C ARG A 116 -2.58 4.33 6.77
N VAL A 117 -2.72 4.93 5.59
CA VAL A 117 -1.64 5.69 4.96
C VAL A 117 -2.05 7.14 4.87
N ARG A 118 -1.33 8.03 5.56
CA ARG A 118 -1.48 9.47 5.42
C ARG A 118 -0.51 10.00 4.39
N TRP A 119 -1.03 10.44 3.26
CA TRP A 119 -0.24 10.93 2.14
C TRP A 119 -1.00 12.03 1.39
N ARG A 120 -0.26 12.82 0.60
CA ARG A 120 -0.81 13.85 -0.28
C ARG A 120 -0.46 13.55 -1.72
N GLY A 121 -1.34 13.87 -2.66
CA GLY A 121 -1.11 13.64 -4.08
C GLY A 121 -2.34 13.09 -4.78
N ALA A 122 -2.16 12.61 -6.00
CA ALA A 122 -3.21 11.94 -6.77
C ALA A 122 -2.60 11.16 -7.95
N ALA A 123 -3.41 10.35 -8.61
CA ALA A 123 -3.07 9.76 -9.90
C ALA A 123 -3.33 10.74 -11.04
N ARG A 124 -2.38 10.84 -11.97
CA ARG A 124 -2.51 11.60 -13.23
C ARG A 124 -2.77 10.67 -14.42
N PRO A 125 -3.38 11.19 -15.50
CA PRO A 125 -3.41 10.48 -16.77
C PRO A 125 -2.00 10.03 -17.21
N PRO A 126 -1.86 8.86 -17.85
CA PRO A 126 -2.94 8.02 -18.37
C PRO A 126 -3.56 7.06 -17.35
N ILE A 127 -3.16 7.10 -16.06
CA ILE A 127 -3.79 6.24 -15.04
C ILE A 127 -5.28 6.56 -14.96
N ALA A 128 -6.11 5.55 -15.22
CA ALA A 128 -7.52 5.64 -14.98
C ALA A 128 -7.77 5.59 -13.46
N SER A 129 -7.90 6.75 -12.81
CA SER A 129 -7.87 6.87 -11.34
C SER A 129 -8.88 5.96 -10.62
N TRP A 130 -10.01 5.65 -11.24
CA TRP A 130 -11.03 4.73 -10.70
C TRP A 130 -10.47 3.34 -10.36
N THR A 131 -9.42 2.90 -11.07
CA THR A 131 -8.75 1.62 -10.83
C THR A 131 -8.06 1.54 -9.47
N LEU A 132 -7.82 2.68 -8.81
CA LEU A 132 -7.13 2.81 -7.52
C LEU A 132 -8.05 3.18 -6.36
N TYR A 133 -9.34 3.48 -6.61
CA TYR A 133 -10.26 3.94 -5.56
C TYR A 133 -10.58 2.86 -4.50
N HIS A 134 -10.15 1.62 -4.67
CA HIS A 134 -10.22 0.59 -3.63
C HIS A 134 -9.05 0.62 -2.64
N LEU A 135 -8.06 1.50 -2.86
CA LEU A 135 -6.86 1.68 -2.04
C LEU A 135 -6.94 2.93 -1.16
N GLU A 136 -6.13 2.96 -0.09
CA GLU A 136 -6.06 4.09 0.87
C GLU A 136 -5.93 5.45 0.15
N PRO A 137 -6.93 6.34 0.27
CA PRO A 137 -6.96 7.57 -0.49
C PRO A 137 -6.02 8.64 0.12
N PRO A 138 -5.56 9.61 -0.69
CA PRO A 138 -4.76 10.72 -0.19
C PRO A 138 -5.60 11.68 0.67
N GLU A 139 -5.00 12.32 1.66
CA GLU A 139 -5.65 13.34 2.52
C GLU A 139 -6.00 14.61 1.73
N SER A 140 -5.14 15.01 0.79
CA SER A 140 -5.33 16.12 -0.14
C SER A 140 -4.49 15.90 -1.41
N GLY A 141 -4.66 16.74 -2.43
CA GLY A 141 -3.81 16.72 -3.62
C GLY A 141 -2.40 17.23 -3.37
N GLY A 142 -2.19 17.99 -2.30
CA GLY A 142 -0.91 18.64 -2.00
C GLY A 142 -0.61 19.87 -2.86
N THR A 143 -1.25 19.98 -4.03
CA THR A 143 -1.27 21.16 -4.90
C THR A 143 -2.69 21.39 -5.44
N PRO A 144 -3.04 22.64 -5.85
CA PRO A 144 -4.36 22.95 -6.41
C PRO A 144 -4.73 22.09 -7.63
N GLU A 145 -3.76 21.72 -8.45
CA GLU A 145 -3.97 20.93 -9.67
C GLU A 145 -4.39 19.48 -9.36
N LEU A 146 -4.01 18.96 -8.19
CA LEU A 146 -4.26 17.57 -7.78
C LEU A 146 -5.46 17.44 -6.82
N ASP A 147 -5.88 18.53 -6.18
CA ASP A 147 -6.90 18.49 -5.11
C ASP A 147 -8.26 17.92 -5.57
N GLU A 148 -8.65 18.20 -6.81
CA GLU A 148 -9.86 17.62 -7.41
C GLU A 148 -9.77 16.09 -7.49
N ALA A 149 -8.67 15.58 -8.05
CA ALA A 149 -8.46 14.16 -8.24
C ALA A 149 -8.36 13.43 -6.89
N ALA A 150 -7.66 14.03 -5.92
CA ALA A 150 -7.57 13.53 -4.55
C ALA A 150 -8.95 13.48 -3.87
N ARG A 151 -9.77 14.53 -4.04
CA ARG A 151 -11.12 14.57 -3.47
C ARG A 151 -12.02 13.50 -4.08
N ARG A 152 -11.98 13.30 -5.40
CA ARG A 152 -12.75 12.23 -6.07
C ARG A 152 -12.34 10.85 -5.56
N TRP A 153 -11.05 10.61 -5.37
CA TRP A 153 -10.56 9.37 -4.77
C TRP A 153 -11.15 9.15 -3.38
N ARG A 154 -11.07 10.16 -2.48
CA ARG A 154 -11.67 10.05 -1.14
C ARG A 154 -13.18 9.77 -1.19
N GLN A 155 -13.92 10.43 -2.08
CA GLN A 155 -15.37 10.27 -2.19
C GLN A 155 -15.77 8.89 -2.72
N ALA A 156 -15.01 8.33 -3.65
CA ALA A 156 -15.27 7.02 -4.24
C ALA A 156 -14.57 5.88 -3.47
N HIS A 157 -13.80 6.18 -2.43
CA HIS A 157 -13.07 5.14 -1.71
C HIS A 157 -14.02 4.22 -0.93
N ALA A 158 -13.87 2.91 -1.13
CA ALA A 158 -14.46 1.93 -0.23
C ALA A 158 -13.63 0.64 -0.17
N TYR A 159 -13.42 0.16 1.06
CA TYR A 159 -12.74 -1.10 1.32
C TYR A 159 -13.51 -2.29 0.73
N GLY A 160 -12.78 -3.28 0.23
CA GLY A 160 -13.38 -4.51 -0.32
C GLY A 160 -13.96 -4.36 -1.73
N ARG A 161 -13.63 -3.28 -2.45
CA ARG A 161 -14.00 -3.10 -3.86
C ARG A 161 -13.15 -3.93 -4.83
N CYS A 162 -11.88 -4.20 -4.56
CA CYS A 162 -11.05 -5.06 -5.41
C CYS A 162 -10.04 -5.83 -4.57
N TYR A 163 -10.25 -7.14 -4.43
CA TYR A 163 -9.45 -8.00 -3.55
C TYR A 163 -9.35 -9.43 -4.08
N TRP A 164 -8.39 -10.18 -3.56
CA TRP A 164 -8.24 -11.60 -3.86
C TRP A 164 -8.10 -12.46 -2.60
N ARG A 165 -8.36 -13.76 -2.75
CA ARG A 165 -8.14 -14.79 -1.72
C ARG A 165 -7.55 -16.04 -2.37
N ALA A 166 -6.65 -16.71 -1.64
CA ALA A 166 -6.16 -18.02 -2.02
C ALA A 166 -7.12 -19.11 -1.55
N GLY A 167 -7.41 -20.08 -2.42
CA GLY A 167 -7.94 -21.39 -2.08
C GLY A 167 -6.95 -22.49 -2.48
N PRO A 168 -7.23 -23.76 -2.17
CA PRO A 168 -6.38 -24.87 -2.59
C PRO A 168 -6.32 -24.96 -4.13
N GLY A 169 -5.18 -24.58 -4.72
CA GLY A 169 -4.95 -24.65 -6.16
C GLY A 169 -5.61 -23.55 -7.00
N PHE A 170 -6.25 -22.54 -6.39
CA PHE A 170 -6.87 -21.44 -7.12
C PHE A 170 -6.77 -20.11 -6.35
N MET A 171 -6.98 -19.00 -7.06
CA MET A 171 -7.23 -17.69 -6.45
C MET A 171 -8.57 -17.15 -6.92
N LEU A 172 -9.34 -16.57 -6.00
CA LEU A 172 -10.57 -15.88 -6.33
C LEU A 172 -10.35 -14.38 -6.20
N VAL A 173 -10.41 -13.66 -7.32
CA VAL A 173 -10.43 -12.20 -7.35
C VAL A 173 -11.87 -11.74 -7.42
N LYS A 174 -12.24 -10.77 -6.59
CA LYS A 174 -13.51 -10.06 -6.69
C LYS A 174 -13.23 -8.60 -7.01
N ASP A 175 -13.89 -8.10 -8.05
CA ASP A 175 -13.80 -6.71 -8.46
C ASP A 175 -15.20 -6.10 -8.54
N ARG A 176 -15.38 -5.00 -7.83
CA ARG A 176 -16.59 -4.19 -7.72
C ARG A 176 -16.24 -2.71 -7.86
N ARG A 177 -15.08 -2.38 -8.44
CA ARG A 177 -14.67 -1.00 -8.72
C ARG A 177 -15.68 -0.36 -9.68
N GLU A 178 -15.88 0.94 -9.51
CA GLU A 178 -16.78 1.72 -10.36
C GLU A 178 -16.28 1.74 -11.81
N GLY A 179 -17.19 1.81 -12.77
CA GLY A 179 -16.86 1.80 -14.21
C GLY A 179 -16.88 0.41 -14.85
N ARG A 180 -17.06 -0.67 -14.07
CA ARG A 180 -17.31 -2.03 -14.58
C ARG A 180 -18.43 -2.72 -13.80
N SER A 181 -19.01 -3.77 -14.39
CA SER A 181 -19.91 -4.68 -13.67
C SER A 181 -19.14 -5.38 -12.55
N ALA A 182 -19.82 -5.70 -11.45
CA ALA A 182 -19.23 -6.52 -10.40
C ALA A 182 -18.86 -7.91 -10.98
N THR A 183 -17.57 -8.23 -10.97
CA THR A 183 -17.02 -9.44 -11.59
C THR A 183 -16.24 -10.27 -10.59
N GLN A 184 -16.26 -11.58 -10.79
CA GLN A 184 -15.44 -12.53 -10.04
C GLN A 184 -14.58 -13.29 -11.03
N PHE A 185 -13.27 -13.34 -10.78
CA PHE A 185 -12.32 -14.09 -11.58
C PHE A 185 -11.79 -15.26 -10.76
N LEU A 186 -11.92 -16.46 -11.31
CA LEU A 186 -11.28 -17.66 -10.79
C LEU A 186 -9.96 -17.83 -11.55
N LEU A 187 -8.83 -17.66 -10.86
CA LEU A 187 -7.51 -17.93 -11.39
C LEU A 187 -7.14 -19.35 -10.94
N ASP A 188 -7.46 -20.36 -11.73
CA ASP A 188 -7.21 -21.78 -11.44
C ASP A 188 -6.04 -22.35 -12.26
N ASP A 189 -5.80 -21.81 -13.45
CA ASP A 189 -4.64 -22.15 -14.26
C ASP A 189 -3.31 -21.70 -13.60
N ALA A 190 -2.25 -22.49 -13.82
CA ALA A 190 -0.98 -22.30 -13.14
C ALA A 190 -0.22 -21.05 -13.63
N ALA A 191 -0.32 -20.72 -14.92
CA ALA A 191 0.40 -19.59 -15.52
C ALA A 191 -0.15 -18.26 -14.99
N THR A 192 -1.47 -18.08 -15.00
CA THR A 192 -2.13 -16.88 -14.47
C THR A 192 -1.90 -16.71 -12.99
N ARG A 193 -1.95 -17.79 -12.19
CA ARG A 193 -1.60 -17.71 -10.78
C ARG A 193 -0.16 -17.28 -10.56
N SER A 194 0.78 -17.89 -11.27
CA SER A 194 2.21 -17.55 -11.18
C SER A 194 2.48 -16.09 -11.55
N VAL A 195 1.89 -15.61 -12.66
CA VAL A 195 2.01 -14.21 -13.09
C VAL A 195 1.40 -13.27 -12.06
N PHE A 196 0.18 -13.56 -11.58
CA PHE A 196 -0.50 -12.73 -10.58
C PHE A 196 0.29 -12.65 -9.27
N GLU A 197 0.83 -13.77 -8.78
CA GLU A 197 1.71 -13.83 -7.61
C GLU A 197 3.02 -13.06 -7.83
N ALA A 198 3.65 -13.22 -9.00
CA ALA A 198 4.88 -12.52 -9.35
C ALA A 198 4.70 -10.99 -9.36
N LEU A 199 3.50 -10.51 -9.73
CA LEU A 199 3.12 -9.10 -9.73
C LEU A 199 2.63 -8.59 -8.37
N SER A 200 2.74 -9.40 -7.31
CA SER A 200 2.65 -8.92 -5.92
C SER A 200 3.77 -7.92 -5.59
N VAL A 201 4.86 -7.92 -6.33
CA VAL A 201 5.87 -6.85 -6.30
C VAL A 201 5.91 -6.22 -7.69
N PRO A 202 6.07 -4.89 -7.82
CA PRO A 202 6.25 -4.28 -9.13
C PRO A 202 7.38 -4.94 -9.90
N LYS A 203 7.11 -5.32 -11.13
CA LYS A 203 8.10 -5.90 -12.04
C LYS A 203 8.11 -5.15 -13.35
N ARG A 204 9.28 -5.09 -13.97
CA ARG A 204 9.40 -4.65 -15.35
C ARG A 204 8.86 -5.74 -16.27
N VAL A 205 8.15 -5.38 -17.33
CA VAL A 205 7.61 -6.35 -18.29
C VAL A 205 8.73 -7.20 -18.90
N GLU A 206 9.94 -6.64 -19.07
CA GLU A 206 11.09 -7.36 -19.60
C GLU A 206 11.68 -8.42 -18.63
N SER A 207 11.35 -8.35 -17.33
CA SER A 207 11.78 -9.34 -16.34
C SER A 207 10.72 -10.40 -16.04
N LEU A 208 9.57 -10.34 -16.72
CA LEU A 208 8.53 -11.36 -16.65
C LEU A 208 8.85 -12.53 -17.58
N ASP A 209 8.23 -13.65 -17.28
CA ASP A 209 8.36 -14.86 -18.09
C ASP A 209 7.87 -14.61 -19.53
N THR A 210 8.68 -15.04 -20.49
CA THR A 210 8.44 -14.85 -21.92
C THR A 210 7.67 -16.00 -22.56
N GLU A 211 7.44 -17.09 -21.82
CA GLU A 211 6.65 -18.23 -22.30
C GLU A 211 5.25 -17.77 -22.78
N PRO A 212 4.70 -18.37 -23.85
CA PRO A 212 3.43 -17.94 -24.45
C PRO A 212 2.26 -17.88 -23.46
N GLU A 213 2.15 -18.86 -22.56
CA GLU A 213 1.10 -18.93 -21.55
C GLU A 213 1.22 -17.79 -20.54
N ALA A 214 2.43 -17.46 -20.10
CA ALA A 214 2.67 -16.35 -19.18
C ALA A 214 2.36 -15.00 -19.83
N ARG A 215 2.71 -14.81 -21.11
CA ARG A 215 2.36 -13.60 -21.87
C ARG A 215 0.85 -13.46 -22.06
N LYS A 216 0.15 -14.56 -22.35
CA LYS A 216 -1.31 -14.56 -22.45
C LYS A 216 -1.94 -14.21 -21.10
N ALA A 217 -1.50 -14.87 -20.02
CA ALA A 217 -1.98 -14.59 -18.67
C ALA A 217 -1.80 -13.12 -18.27
N LEU A 218 -0.64 -12.52 -18.58
CA LEU A 218 -0.40 -11.11 -18.34
C LEU A 218 -1.40 -10.23 -19.12
N ALA A 219 -1.60 -10.51 -20.41
CA ALA A 219 -2.52 -9.78 -21.27
C ALA A 219 -3.97 -9.85 -20.75
N ASP A 220 -4.44 -11.05 -20.38
CA ASP A 220 -5.77 -11.24 -19.81
C ASP A 220 -5.95 -10.44 -18.50
N LEU A 221 -4.94 -10.46 -17.62
CA LEU A 221 -4.97 -9.70 -16.37
C LEU A 221 -4.96 -8.17 -16.59
N GLN A 222 -4.30 -7.69 -17.64
CA GLN A 222 -4.28 -6.28 -18.03
C GLN A 222 -5.62 -5.83 -18.63
N GLU A 223 -6.20 -6.63 -19.53
CA GLU A 223 -7.50 -6.37 -20.14
C GLU A 223 -8.61 -6.20 -19.08
N GLU A 224 -8.54 -7.04 -18.04
CA GLU A 224 -9.44 -7.00 -16.88
C GLU A 224 -9.09 -5.92 -15.85
N ALA A 225 -8.09 -5.07 -16.13
CA ALA A 225 -7.60 -4.02 -15.24
C ALA A 225 -7.22 -4.53 -13.84
N LEU A 226 -6.80 -5.79 -13.73
CA LEU A 226 -6.28 -6.39 -12.50
C LEU A 226 -4.80 -6.09 -12.29
N VAL A 227 -4.13 -5.62 -13.35
CA VAL A 227 -2.74 -5.17 -13.33
C VAL A 227 -2.70 -3.70 -13.73
N LEU A 228 -1.98 -2.89 -12.95
CA LEU A 228 -1.65 -1.52 -13.31
C LEU A 228 -0.42 -1.52 -14.22
N GLU A 229 -0.52 -0.75 -15.29
CA GLU A 229 0.55 -0.52 -16.26
C GLU A 229 1.07 0.91 -16.12
N LEU A 230 2.38 1.04 -15.89
CA LEU A 230 3.06 2.34 -15.83
C LEU A 230 4.40 2.24 -16.56
N GLY A 231 4.45 2.72 -17.81
CA GLY A 231 5.61 2.48 -18.65
C GLY A 231 5.98 0.98 -18.68
N PRO A 232 7.21 0.58 -18.33
CA PRO A 232 7.61 -0.83 -18.29
C PRO A 232 7.12 -1.57 -17.04
N TRP A 233 6.61 -0.87 -16.02
CA TRP A 233 6.26 -1.48 -14.74
C TRP A 233 4.85 -2.07 -14.74
N ARG A 234 4.71 -3.23 -14.10
CA ARG A 234 3.48 -3.98 -13.89
C ARG A 234 3.34 -4.30 -12.42
N VAL A 235 2.15 -4.11 -11.87
CA VAL A 235 1.83 -4.46 -10.47
C VAL A 235 0.36 -4.87 -10.35
N ALA A 236 0.10 -5.97 -9.63
CA ALA A 236 -1.26 -6.41 -9.38
C ALA A 236 -2.00 -5.42 -8.46
N LEU A 237 -3.23 -5.08 -8.81
CA LEU A 237 -4.07 -4.12 -8.07
C LEU A 237 -4.91 -4.72 -6.94
N PRO A 238 -5.49 -5.93 -7.04
CA PRO A 238 -6.31 -6.48 -5.97
C PRO A 238 -5.47 -6.70 -4.71
N PHE A 239 -5.93 -6.22 -3.56
CA PHE A 239 -5.26 -6.50 -2.29
C PHE A 239 -5.66 -7.87 -1.75
N ARG A 240 -4.81 -8.50 -0.92
CA ARG A 240 -5.16 -9.78 -0.27
C ARG A 240 -6.22 -9.53 0.81
N MET A 241 -7.38 -10.15 0.73
CA MET A 241 -8.38 -10.01 1.81
C MET A 241 -7.95 -10.82 3.04
N ARG A 242 -7.52 -10.12 4.11
CA ARG A 242 -7.05 -10.74 5.36
C ARG A 242 -8.11 -10.83 6.45
N CYS A 243 -9.07 -9.90 6.46
CA CYS A 243 -10.13 -9.82 7.45
C CYS A 243 -11.45 -9.50 6.77
N TRP A 244 -12.46 -10.33 7.00
CA TRP A 244 -13.78 -10.12 6.41
C TRP A 244 -14.43 -8.85 7.00
N PRO A 245 -15.02 -7.97 6.18
CA PRO A 245 -15.89 -6.93 6.68
C PRO A 245 -17.26 -7.54 7.01
N VAL A 246 -17.38 -8.29 8.09
CA VAL A 246 -18.69 -8.57 8.73
C VAL A 246 -18.56 -8.20 10.21
N PRO A 247 -19.39 -7.32 10.77
CA PRO A 247 -19.98 -7.66 12.04
C PRO A 247 -20.94 -8.83 11.78
N PHE A 248 -20.65 -9.99 12.36
CA PHE A 248 -21.66 -11.04 12.49
C PHE A 248 -22.86 -10.43 13.24
N ILE A 249 -23.88 -10.02 12.50
CA ILE A 249 -25.22 -9.86 13.04
C ILE A 249 -26.09 -10.68 12.12
N ALA A 250 -26.26 -11.95 12.48
CA ALA A 250 -27.43 -12.70 12.08
C ALA A 250 -28.65 -11.95 12.65
N VAL A 251 -29.54 -11.49 11.77
CA VAL A 251 -30.96 -11.25 12.08
C VAL A 251 -31.77 -11.88 10.97
#